data_AF-A0A3E2B1T6-F1
#
_entry.id   AF-A0A3E2B1T6-F1
#
_cell.length_a   1.000
_cell.length_b   1.000
_cell.length_c   1.000
_cell.angle_alpha   90.00
_cell.angle_beta   90.00
_cell.angle_gamma   90.00
#
_symmetry.space_group_name_H-M   'P 1'
#
loop_
_entity.id
_entity.type
_entity.pdbx_description
1 polymer ?
#
loop_
_entity_poly.entity_id
_entity_poly.type
_entity_poly.pdbx_seq_one_letter_code
_entity_poly.pdbx_strand_id
1 'polypeptide(L)'
;MHKGGKRMKVKRRVCSAALTLAMTLSLLVTMVLPAGAVDYAGGSGTRNDPYLIATAQQLKNFRDQVNAGDRDLCASLIANVDLAGQDWDPIGLSSSGYVGTFEGNGYAIRNLKISRLSAGTSTGGSTLWGGGLFGIVGKGGVVRGLNVDGTISTQDTVSHHPDIGAIAGGNLGTIEECFATVTLRDFHLTVDSSSQSGRVNIGGIAGANAGTIRNCYVVGSMDATVTFARTDRELNMGGLVGQTYQSGATLENGYSAVTIRANTNGRAQIGGLLGHLDASGTYRNLHANGDLCTALLGSGSASRLTGCTLLGTGAMKQASFAAQLGSAFAADTQKVNQGYPILQVMAYDEESGWSEWFEDEAMGDNINQEIFDSLIPAELQNRDLTRDITRAEFCAVSVRLYEQMGGQKLDAAALDSPFADTGSDAVKKAYALGITNGVSPTAFAPYTHISREQLATMLTRVYKALNLPGWTLATDDQYTLDYSGTTPFADDGDISAYAKPSVYFMVKNQVIKGTSPTTFSPRNVTAAQEAIGYANASREQALIMAVRMFQKL
;
A
#
# COMPACT_ATOMS: atom_id res chain seq x y z
N MET A 1 -4.77 -70.07 -37.78
CA MET A 1 -4.52 -68.86 -36.96
C MET A 1 -5.84 -68.41 -36.34
N HIS A 2 -5.77 -67.99 -35.08
CA HIS A 2 -6.86 -67.79 -34.11
C HIS A 2 -8.13 -67.13 -34.68
N LYS A 3 -9.32 -67.79 -34.60
CA LYS A 3 -10.28 -67.86 -33.45
C LYS A 3 -10.85 -66.48 -33.10
N GLY A 4 -12.15 -66.22 -33.02
CA GLY A 4 -13.38 -67.03 -33.03
C GLY A 4 -14.57 -66.06 -33.19
N GLY A 5 -15.84 -66.43 -33.17
CA GLY A 5 -16.52 -67.66 -32.76
C GLY A 5 -17.99 -67.26 -32.56
N LYS A 6 -18.89 -67.95 -33.27
CA LYS A 6 -20.35 -67.82 -33.25
C LYS A 6 -20.94 -67.73 -31.83
N ARG A 7 -22.07 -67.02 -31.65
CA ARG A 7 -23.40 -67.65 -31.47
C ARG A 7 -24.50 -66.63 -31.14
N MET A 8 -25.61 -66.80 -31.85
CA MET A 8 -26.92 -66.22 -31.60
C MET A 8 -27.74 -67.23 -30.77
N LYS A 9 -28.37 -66.80 -29.64
CA LYS A 9 -29.50 -67.51 -28.99
C LYS A 9 -30.42 -66.56 -28.19
N VAL A 10 -31.60 -66.34 -28.77
CA VAL A 10 -32.97 -66.43 -28.21
C VAL A 10 -33.22 -66.30 -26.68
N LYS A 11 -33.99 -65.25 -26.34
CA LYS A 11 -35.14 -65.09 -25.40
C LYS A 11 -35.19 -65.83 -24.03
N ARG A 12 -35.44 -65.02 -22.97
CA ARG A 12 -36.67 -64.89 -22.13
C ARG A 12 -36.49 -65.03 -20.60
N ARG A 13 -37.13 -64.08 -19.88
CA ARG A 13 -37.62 -64.06 -18.46
C ARG A 13 -36.57 -63.72 -17.38
N VAL A 14 -36.82 -62.93 -16.31
CA VAL A 14 -37.98 -62.21 -15.74
C VAL A 14 -37.43 -61.26 -14.63
N CYS A 15 -38.07 -60.09 -14.44
CA CYS A 15 -38.17 -59.16 -13.29
C CYS A 15 -36.99 -58.90 -12.32
N SER A 16 -36.59 -57.63 -12.17
CA SER A 16 -36.88 -56.81 -10.95
C SER A 16 -36.16 -55.44 -10.96
N ALA A 17 -36.94 -54.38 -10.72
CA ALA A 17 -36.66 -53.10 -10.04
C ALA A 17 -35.44 -52.21 -10.42
N ALA A 18 -35.75 -50.98 -10.85
CA ALA A 18 -35.34 -49.68 -10.26
C ALA A 18 -35.29 -48.61 -11.37
N LEU A 19 -36.37 -47.84 -11.57
CA LEU A 19 -36.80 -46.62 -10.88
C LEU A 19 -36.49 -45.39 -11.75
N THR A 20 -37.59 -44.81 -12.18
CA THR A 20 -37.83 -43.77 -13.18
C THR A 20 -37.36 -42.38 -12.78
N LEU A 21 -36.63 -41.77 -13.70
CA LEU A 21 -36.58 -40.36 -14.07
C LEU A 21 -37.85 -39.56 -13.67
N ALA A 22 -37.69 -38.52 -12.84
CA ALA A 22 -38.66 -37.43 -12.73
C ALA A 22 -37.93 -36.11 -12.52
N MET A 23 -38.18 -35.18 -13.45
CA MET A 23 -37.68 -33.81 -13.52
C MET A 23 -37.87 -33.04 -12.21
N THR A 24 -36.78 -32.47 -11.68
CA THR A 24 -36.82 -31.19 -10.98
C THR A 24 -35.95 -30.21 -11.73
N LEU A 25 -36.65 -29.25 -12.33
CA LEU A 25 -36.23 -28.00 -12.92
C LEU A 25 -35.05 -27.35 -12.16
N SER A 26 -33.82 -27.65 -12.56
CA SER A 26 -32.70 -26.78 -12.27
C SER A 26 -32.85 -25.57 -13.19
N LEU A 27 -33.22 -24.44 -12.61
CA LEU A 27 -32.90 -23.15 -13.22
C LEU A 27 -31.38 -23.15 -13.44
N LEU A 28 -30.94 -23.51 -14.64
CA LEU A 28 -29.74 -22.90 -15.18
C LEU A 28 -30.10 -21.43 -15.32
N VAL A 29 -29.86 -20.67 -14.26
CA VAL A 29 -29.44 -19.29 -14.44
C VAL A 29 -28.16 -19.42 -15.25
N THR A 30 -28.29 -19.36 -16.58
CA THR A 30 -27.19 -18.82 -17.38
C THR A 30 -26.98 -17.44 -16.82
N MET A 31 -26.08 -17.33 -15.83
CA MET A 31 -25.42 -16.08 -15.55
C MET A 31 -24.81 -15.70 -16.89
N VAL A 32 -25.49 -14.82 -17.60
CA VAL A 32 -24.81 -13.90 -18.48
C VAL A 32 -23.88 -13.17 -17.53
N LEU A 33 -22.64 -13.66 -17.41
CA LEU A 33 -21.58 -12.85 -16.81
C LEU A 33 -21.66 -11.52 -17.56
N PRO A 34 -21.88 -10.39 -16.88
CA PRO A 34 -21.80 -9.12 -17.58
C PRO A 34 -20.40 -9.09 -18.20
N ALA A 35 -20.34 -8.83 -19.51
CA ALA A 35 -19.08 -8.49 -20.14
C ALA A 35 -18.49 -7.31 -19.36
N GLY A 36 -17.45 -7.57 -18.56
CA GLY A 36 -16.89 -6.58 -17.63
C GLY A 36 -16.53 -7.05 -16.22
N ALA A 37 -16.54 -8.35 -15.89
CA ALA A 37 -15.91 -8.80 -14.64
C ALA A 37 -14.41 -8.48 -14.67
N VAL A 38 -14.02 -7.44 -13.95
CA VAL A 38 -12.64 -6.95 -13.91
C VAL A 38 -11.80 -7.91 -13.07
N ASP A 39 -10.86 -8.60 -13.71
CA ASP A 39 -10.08 -9.70 -13.12
C ASP A 39 -8.94 -9.17 -12.22
N TYR A 40 -9.27 -8.78 -10.99
CA TYR A 40 -8.29 -8.50 -9.92
C TYR A 40 -7.90 -9.76 -9.15
N ALA A 41 -6.71 -9.75 -8.52
CA ALA A 41 -6.26 -10.88 -7.70
C ALA A 41 -7.04 -11.02 -6.38
N GLY A 42 -7.91 -10.06 -6.07
CA GLY A 42 -8.78 -10.03 -4.90
C GLY A 42 -9.27 -8.61 -4.62
N GLY A 43 -10.15 -8.50 -3.63
CA GLY A 43 -10.69 -7.24 -3.15
C GLY A 43 -11.89 -6.71 -3.94
N SER A 44 -12.66 -5.84 -3.29
CA SER A 44 -13.84 -5.14 -3.83
C SER A 44 -13.56 -3.70 -4.23
N GLY A 45 -12.32 -3.22 -4.04
CA GLY A 45 -11.93 -1.85 -4.37
C GLY A 45 -12.32 -0.83 -3.30
N THR A 46 -12.79 -1.26 -2.13
CA THR A 46 -13.11 -0.35 -1.03
C THR A 46 -11.88 -0.10 -0.15
N ARG A 47 -11.91 0.94 0.70
CA ARG A 47 -10.82 1.20 1.65
C ARG A 47 -10.50 0.01 2.55
N ASN A 48 -11.53 -0.72 2.98
CA ASN A 48 -11.41 -1.87 3.87
C ASN A 48 -11.33 -3.19 3.11
N ASP A 49 -11.20 -3.16 1.77
CA ASP A 49 -11.03 -4.32 0.90
C ASP A 49 -10.52 -3.88 -0.49
N PRO A 50 -9.28 -3.36 -0.58
CA PRO A 50 -8.75 -2.74 -1.79
C PRO A 50 -8.49 -3.80 -2.87
N TYR A 51 -8.59 -3.39 -4.14
CA TYR A 51 -8.24 -4.28 -5.25
C TYR A 51 -6.77 -4.69 -5.18
N LEU A 52 -6.51 -5.99 -5.29
CA LEU A 52 -5.15 -6.54 -5.32
C LEU A 52 -4.65 -6.58 -6.76
N ILE A 53 -3.51 -5.90 -6.99
CA ILE A 53 -2.91 -5.72 -8.31
C ILE A 53 -1.55 -6.42 -8.35
N ALA A 54 -1.42 -7.42 -9.23
CA ALA A 54 -0.20 -8.15 -9.50
C ALA A 54 0.29 -7.97 -10.95
N THR A 55 -0.54 -7.46 -11.85
CA THR A 55 -0.26 -7.42 -13.29
C THR A 55 -0.55 -6.06 -13.92
N ALA A 56 0.06 -5.82 -15.09
CA ALA A 56 -0.18 -4.63 -15.89
C ALA A 56 -1.64 -4.49 -16.32
N GLN A 57 -2.30 -5.61 -16.63
CA GLN A 57 -3.71 -5.59 -17.05
C GLN A 57 -4.62 -5.18 -15.89
N GLN A 58 -4.37 -5.67 -14.67
CA GLN A 58 -5.10 -5.26 -13.48
C GLN A 58 -4.95 -3.76 -13.19
N LEU A 59 -3.73 -3.24 -13.31
CA LEU A 59 -3.47 -1.81 -13.14
C LEU A 59 -4.19 -0.96 -14.20
N LYS A 60 -4.20 -1.40 -15.47
CA LYS A 60 -4.96 -0.75 -16.55
C LYS A 60 -6.46 -0.76 -16.26
N ASN A 61 -7.00 -1.88 -15.80
CA ASN A 61 -8.41 -1.97 -15.46
C ASN A 61 -8.77 -1.03 -14.28
N PHE A 62 -7.89 -0.93 -13.27
CA PHE A 62 -8.06 0.00 -12.15
C PHE A 62 -8.11 1.45 -12.63
N ARG A 63 -7.14 1.84 -13.45
CA ARG A 63 -7.13 3.14 -14.11
C ARG A 63 -8.44 3.40 -14.85
N ASP A 64 -8.89 2.44 -15.66
CA ASP A 64 -10.08 2.62 -16.49
C ASP A 64 -11.36 2.81 -15.66
N GLN A 65 -11.49 2.08 -14.54
CA GLN A 65 -12.61 2.27 -13.59
C GLN A 65 -12.54 3.63 -12.88
N VAL A 66 -11.38 4.02 -12.35
CA VAL A 66 -11.19 5.33 -11.73
C VAL A 66 -11.54 6.46 -12.72
N ASN A 67 -11.11 6.29 -13.97
CA ASN A 67 -11.36 7.27 -15.03
C ASN A 67 -12.81 7.24 -15.56
N ALA A 68 -13.56 6.16 -15.33
CA ALA A 68 -14.99 6.07 -15.62
C ALA A 68 -15.87 6.77 -14.56
N GLY A 69 -15.34 7.02 -13.36
CA GLY A 69 -16.04 7.79 -12.31
C GLY A 69 -15.83 7.29 -10.88
N ASP A 70 -15.35 6.06 -10.71
CA ASP A 70 -15.18 5.41 -9.40
C ASP A 70 -13.87 5.85 -8.74
N ARG A 71 -13.83 7.12 -8.36
CA ARG A 71 -12.58 7.83 -8.04
C ARG A 71 -12.03 7.57 -6.64
N ASP A 72 -12.82 6.95 -5.78
CA ASP A 72 -12.47 6.55 -4.41
C ASP A 72 -12.06 5.07 -4.30
N LEU A 73 -12.01 4.34 -5.42
CA LEU A 73 -11.50 2.97 -5.46
C LEU A 73 -10.12 2.90 -4.82
N CYS A 74 -9.90 1.88 -4.00
CA CYS A 74 -8.64 1.63 -3.33
C CYS A 74 -7.96 0.41 -3.95
N ALA A 75 -6.64 0.43 -4.03
CA ALA A 75 -5.85 -0.67 -4.58
C ALA A 75 -4.54 -0.88 -3.82
N SER A 76 -4.07 -2.12 -3.83
CA SER A 76 -2.80 -2.54 -3.25
C SER A 76 -2.01 -3.36 -4.24
N LEU A 77 -0.75 -2.96 -4.49
CA LEU A 77 0.18 -3.82 -5.21
C LEU A 77 0.55 -5.03 -4.34
N ILE A 78 0.54 -6.20 -4.97
CA ILE A 78 1.01 -7.46 -4.37
C ILE A 78 2.16 -8.09 -5.17
N ALA A 79 2.58 -7.44 -6.26
CA ALA A 79 3.75 -7.77 -7.04
C ALA A 79 4.25 -6.53 -7.80
N ASN A 80 5.49 -6.59 -8.28
CA ASN A 80 5.98 -5.61 -9.25
C ASN A 80 5.16 -5.68 -10.54
N VAL A 81 4.81 -4.53 -11.10
CA VAL A 81 4.03 -4.40 -12.33
C VAL A 81 4.90 -3.80 -13.44
N ASP A 82 4.94 -4.44 -14.61
CA ASP A 82 5.67 -3.95 -15.78
C ASP A 82 4.70 -3.40 -16.83
N LEU A 83 4.80 -2.11 -17.15
CA LEU A 83 3.97 -1.44 -18.15
C LEU A 83 4.59 -1.42 -19.56
N ALA A 84 5.67 -2.16 -19.79
CA ALA A 84 6.37 -2.17 -21.07
C ALA A 84 5.45 -2.40 -22.28
N GLY A 85 5.79 -1.72 -23.38
CA GLY A 85 5.18 -1.93 -24.70
C GLY A 85 3.94 -1.09 -25.00
N GLN A 86 3.45 -0.26 -24.06
CA GLN A 86 2.30 0.63 -24.31
C GLN A 86 2.49 2.00 -23.68
N ASP A 87 1.84 3.01 -24.27
CA ASP A 87 1.76 4.35 -23.69
C ASP A 87 0.74 4.35 -22.54
N TRP A 88 0.98 5.17 -21.52
CA TRP A 88 0.17 5.22 -20.31
C TRP A 88 -0.79 6.41 -20.32
N ASP A 89 -2.07 6.11 -20.12
CA ASP A 89 -3.07 7.09 -19.72
C ASP A 89 -3.04 7.23 -18.19
N PRO A 90 -2.96 8.45 -17.62
CA PRO A 90 -2.89 8.60 -16.17
C PRO A 90 -4.16 8.14 -15.42
N ILE A 91 -4.01 7.82 -14.14
CA ILE A 91 -5.13 7.56 -13.22
C ILE A 91 -5.67 8.88 -12.66
N GLY A 92 -6.98 9.09 -12.68
CA GLY A 92 -7.62 10.26 -12.07
C GLY A 92 -7.56 11.51 -12.96
N LEU A 93 -8.24 11.46 -14.10
CA LEU A 93 -8.19 12.49 -15.15
C LEU A 93 -9.20 13.64 -15.00
N SER A 94 -10.20 13.49 -14.15
CA SER A 94 -11.24 14.51 -13.95
C SER A 94 -10.76 15.66 -13.06
N SER A 95 -11.43 16.80 -13.12
CA SER A 95 -11.02 18.03 -12.41
C SER A 95 -10.91 17.91 -10.88
N SER A 96 -11.45 16.84 -10.28
CA SER A 96 -11.29 16.60 -8.85
C SER A 96 -10.38 15.41 -8.51
N GLY A 97 -9.78 14.74 -9.50
CA GLY A 97 -8.70 13.74 -9.34
C GLY A 97 -9.07 12.43 -8.63
N TYR A 98 -8.09 11.55 -8.47
CA TYR A 98 -8.19 10.31 -7.69
C TYR A 98 -8.27 10.60 -6.19
N VAL A 99 -9.27 10.07 -5.50
CA VAL A 99 -9.53 10.33 -4.06
C VAL A 99 -9.52 9.06 -3.20
N GLY A 100 -9.16 7.91 -3.78
CA GLY A 100 -8.97 6.65 -3.08
C GLY A 100 -7.57 6.50 -2.46
N THR A 101 -7.27 5.31 -1.96
CA THR A 101 -5.96 4.95 -1.42
C THR A 101 -5.26 3.94 -2.33
N PHE A 102 -4.08 4.29 -2.83
CA PHE A 102 -3.22 3.40 -3.62
C PHE A 102 -1.97 3.03 -2.81
N GLU A 103 -1.90 1.76 -2.41
CA GLU A 103 -0.81 1.17 -1.64
C GLU A 103 0.19 0.48 -2.59
N GLY A 104 1.39 1.04 -2.71
CA GLY A 104 2.47 0.41 -3.47
C GLY A 104 3.13 -0.75 -2.73
N ASN A 105 3.03 -0.83 -1.40
CA ASN A 105 3.63 -1.88 -0.57
C ASN A 105 5.15 -2.14 -0.84
N GLY A 106 5.88 -1.12 -1.31
CA GLY A 106 7.29 -1.24 -1.72
C GLY A 106 7.50 -1.85 -3.11
N TYR A 107 6.43 -2.32 -3.79
CA TYR A 107 6.52 -2.81 -5.15
C TYR A 107 6.69 -1.68 -6.18
N ALA A 108 7.31 -2.04 -7.30
CA ALA A 108 7.58 -1.14 -8.40
C ALA A 108 6.54 -1.24 -9.51
N ILE A 109 6.18 -0.09 -10.07
CA ILE A 109 5.58 0.04 -11.39
C ILE A 109 6.70 0.47 -12.34
N ARG A 110 7.01 -0.41 -13.29
CA ARG A 110 8.16 -0.27 -14.20
C ARG A 110 7.76 0.07 -15.61
N ASN A 111 8.70 0.63 -16.35
CA ASN A 111 8.60 0.96 -17.76
C ASN A 111 7.38 1.83 -18.08
N LEU A 112 7.02 2.73 -17.15
CA LEU A 112 5.99 3.73 -17.40
C LEU A 112 6.41 4.57 -18.60
N LYS A 113 5.57 4.63 -19.63
CA LYS A 113 5.80 5.45 -20.80
C LYS A 113 4.69 6.48 -20.92
N ILE A 114 5.07 7.75 -21.00
CA ILE A 114 4.15 8.85 -21.32
C ILE A 114 4.72 9.56 -22.53
N SER A 115 4.05 9.42 -23.68
CA SER A 115 4.44 10.08 -24.93
C SER A 115 3.41 11.07 -25.47
N ARG A 116 2.21 11.08 -24.88
CA ARG A 116 1.06 11.86 -25.34
C ARG A 116 0.55 12.79 -24.25
N LEU A 117 0.73 14.08 -24.50
CA LEU A 117 0.23 15.21 -23.74
C LEU A 117 -0.82 16.00 -24.54
N SER A 118 -0.91 15.82 -25.87
CA SER A 118 -1.84 16.51 -26.79
C SER A 118 -3.29 16.06 -26.71
N ALA A 119 -3.54 14.82 -26.28
CA ALA A 119 -4.84 14.20 -26.41
C ALA A 119 -5.43 13.92 -25.03
N GLY A 120 -6.43 14.71 -24.64
CA GLY A 120 -7.49 14.18 -23.81
C GLY A 120 -8.14 13.03 -24.56
N THR A 121 -7.78 11.78 -24.25
CA THR A 121 -8.64 10.65 -24.54
C THR A 121 -9.84 10.79 -23.62
N SER A 122 -10.90 11.39 -24.17
CA SER A 122 -12.19 11.47 -23.55
C SER A 122 -12.79 10.07 -23.44
N THR A 123 -12.49 9.36 -22.37
CA THR A 123 -13.49 8.48 -21.78
C THR A 123 -14.26 9.37 -20.79
N GLY A 124 -15.42 9.89 -21.21
CA GLY A 124 -16.28 10.71 -20.33
C GLY A 124 -16.06 12.23 -20.32
N GLY A 125 -15.35 12.82 -21.29
CA GLY A 125 -15.40 14.28 -21.53
C GLY A 125 -14.65 15.19 -20.55
N SER A 126 -13.68 14.68 -19.79
CA SER A 126 -12.78 15.51 -18.95
C SER A 126 -11.43 15.77 -19.64
N THR A 127 -11.00 17.03 -19.72
CA THR A 127 -9.70 17.42 -20.33
C THR A 127 -8.55 17.25 -19.34
N LEU A 128 -7.46 16.62 -19.81
CA LEU A 128 -6.20 16.42 -19.09
C LEU A 128 -5.44 17.73 -18.91
N TRP A 129 -4.88 17.96 -17.72
CA TRP A 129 -3.89 19.04 -17.50
C TRP A 129 -2.61 18.54 -16.82
N GLY A 130 -2.40 17.22 -16.70
CA GLY A 130 -1.15 16.70 -16.16
C GLY A 130 -0.80 15.25 -16.55
N GLY A 131 0.49 14.95 -16.52
CA GLY A 131 1.10 13.65 -16.86
C GLY A 131 1.83 13.02 -15.67
N GLY A 132 1.67 11.71 -15.51
CA GLY A 132 2.30 10.87 -14.50
C GLY A 132 1.61 9.51 -14.44
N LEU A 133 1.98 8.66 -13.48
CA LEU A 133 1.16 7.49 -13.17
C LEU A 133 -0.28 7.92 -12.84
N PHE A 134 -0.40 8.97 -12.02
CA PHE A 134 -1.64 9.68 -11.74
C PHE A 134 -1.68 11.01 -12.51
N GLY A 135 -2.85 11.38 -13.01
CA GLY A 135 -3.10 12.71 -13.58
C GLY A 135 -3.19 13.72 -12.45
N ILE A 136 -4.18 13.55 -11.58
CA ILE A 136 -4.36 14.34 -10.37
C ILE A 136 -4.63 13.41 -9.18
N VAL A 137 -3.82 13.52 -8.13
CA VAL A 137 -4.17 13.01 -6.79
C VAL A 137 -5.04 14.08 -6.13
N GLY A 138 -6.35 13.81 -6.03
CA GLY A 138 -7.35 14.71 -5.50
C GLY A 138 -7.28 14.87 -3.97
N LYS A 139 -8.00 15.86 -3.45
CA LYS A 139 -8.08 16.09 -1.99
C LYS A 139 -8.69 14.87 -1.29
N GLY A 140 -7.95 14.28 -0.36
CA GLY A 140 -8.33 13.03 0.33
C GLY A 140 -7.78 11.76 -0.32
N GLY A 141 -7.25 11.85 -1.55
CA GLY A 141 -6.51 10.77 -2.19
C GLY A 141 -5.15 10.54 -1.53
N VAL A 142 -4.76 9.28 -1.46
CA VAL A 142 -3.49 8.85 -0.87
C VAL A 142 -2.77 7.92 -1.85
N VAL A 143 -1.53 8.25 -2.18
CA VAL A 143 -0.61 7.36 -2.90
C VAL A 143 0.59 7.15 -2.00
N ARG A 144 0.87 5.91 -1.63
CA ARG A 144 1.97 5.64 -0.70
C ARG A 144 2.74 4.36 -0.96
N GLY A 145 3.99 4.32 -0.50
CA GLY A 145 4.83 3.12 -0.55
C GLY A 145 5.11 2.65 -1.97
N LEU A 146 5.18 3.58 -2.94
CA LEU A 146 5.21 3.26 -4.36
C LEU A 146 6.52 3.68 -5.03
N ASN A 147 7.06 2.76 -5.82
CA ASN A 147 8.18 3.02 -6.74
C ASN A 147 7.68 3.13 -8.18
N VAL A 148 8.01 4.22 -8.87
CA VAL A 148 7.74 4.38 -10.30
C VAL A 148 9.01 4.63 -11.09
N ASP A 149 9.25 3.80 -12.09
CA ASP A 149 10.32 3.95 -13.08
C ASP A 149 9.70 4.19 -14.47
N GLY A 150 10.18 5.20 -15.18
CA GLY A 150 9.56 5.57 -16.45
C GLY A 150 10.29 6.58 -17.31
N THR A 151 9.89 6.58 -18.58
CA THR A 151 10.28 7.57 -19.60
C THR A 151 9.10 8.47 -19.94
N ILE A 152 9.33 9.78 -19.84
CA ILE A 152 8.42 10.81 -20.32
C ILE A 152 9.05 11.45 -21.56
N SER A 153 8.30 11.48 -22.66
CA SER A 153 8.70 12.04 -23.95
C SER A 153 7.50 12.75 -24.57
N THR A 154 7.68 13.66 -25.52
CA THR A 154 6.55 14.24 -26.26
C THR A 154 7.06 15.00 -27.48
N GLN A 155 6.21 15.10 -28.50
CA GLN A 155 6.41 15.99 -29.66
C GLN A 155 5.15 16.84 -29.90
N ASP A 156 4.33 17.00 -28.85
CA ASP A 156 2.98 17.50 -28.97
C ASP A 156 2.91 19.02 -29.10
N THR A 157 1.87 19.47 -29.80
CA THR A 157 1.38 20.85 -29.71
C THR A 157 0.09 20.85 -28.88
N VAL A 158 0.06 21.63 -27.80
CA VAL A 158 -1.04 21.70 -26.84
C VAL A 158 -1.63 23.11 -26.76
N SER A 159 -2.93 23.20 -26.52
CA SER A 159 -3.63 24.45 -26.17
C SER A 159 -3.67 24.71 -24.67
N HIS A 160 -2.88 23.95 -23.89
CA HIS A 160 -2.88 23.94 -22.44
C HIS A 160 -1.47 23.95 -21.84
N HIS A 161 -1.39 24.10 -20.51
CA HIS A 161 -0.14 24.08 -19.76
C HIS A 161 -0.11 22.82 -18.88
N PRO A 162 0.59 21.75 -19.30
CA PRO A 162 0.62 20.51 -18.54
C PRO A 162 1.48 20.60 -17.27
N ASP A 163 1.01 19.93 -16.22
CA ASP A 163 1.76 19.59 -15.02
C ASP A 163 2.29 18.15 -15.12
N ILE A 164 3.59 17.94 -15.02
CA ILE A 164 4.20 16.65 -15.32
C ILE A 164 5.03 16.19 -14.13
N GLY A 165 4.76 14.98 -13.63
CA GLY A 165 5.57 14.28 -12.65
C GLY A 165 5.59 12.78 -12.91
N ALA A 166 6.56 12.05 -12.36
CA ALA A 166 6.57 10.59 -12.52
C ALA A 166 5.41 9.94 -11.74
N ILE A 167 5.14 10.42 -10.52
CA ILE A 167 4.04 9.92 -9.69
C ILE A 167 2.73 10.58 -10.09
N ALA A 168 2.69 11.92 -10.11
CA ALA A 168 1.47 12.67 -10.38
C ALA A 168 1.72 13.89 -11.27
N GLY A 169 0.77 14.23 -12.14
CA GLY A 169 0.74 15.56 -12.74
C GLY A 169 0.50 16.62 -11.68
N GLY A 170 -0.66 16.56 -11.02
CA GLY A 170 -1.04 17.43 -9.91
C GLY A 170 -1.28 16.67 -8.59
N ASN A 171 -0.91 17.28 -7.46
CA ASN A 171 -1.21 16.74 -6.13
C ASN A 171 -1.98 17.75 -5.26
N LEU A 172 -3.18 17.35 -4.84
CA LEU A 172 -4.04 18.00 -3.84
C LEU A 172 -4.25 17.11 -2.60
N GLY A 173 -3.79 15.86 -2.65
CA GLY A 173 -3.92 14.86 -1.59
C GLY A 173 -2.58 14.60 -0.89
N THR A 174 -2.29 13.33 -0.63
CA THR A 174 -1.05 12.88 0.01
C THR A 174 -0.29 11.95 -0.91
N ILE A 175 0.97 12.28 -1.17
CA ILE A 175 1.98 11.38 -1.74
C ILE A 175 3.02 11.15 -0.65
N GLU A 176 3.20 9.93 -0.19
CA GLU A 176 4.13 9.65 0.91
C GLU A 176 4.91 8.36 0.69
N GLU A 177 6.15 8.30 1.15
CA GLU A 177 6.96 7.07 1.04
C GLU A 177 7.02 6.56 -0.41
N CYS A 178 7.13 7.49 -1.35
CA CYS A 178 7.22 7.19 -2.77
C CYS A 178 8.59 7.57 -3.31
N PHE A 179 9.08 6.82 -4.29
CA PHE A 179 10.23 7.24 -5.06
C PHE A 179 10.03 7.08 -6.56
N ALA A 180 10.76 7.89 -7.31
CA ALA A 180 10.73 7.82 -8.77
C ALA A 180 12.14 7.74 -9.36
N THR A 181 12.26 6.95 -10.43
CA THR A 181 13.35 7.06 -11.39
C THR A 181 12.81 7.74 -12.64
N VAL A 182 13.14 9.01 -12.82
CA VAL A 182 12.59 9.82 -13.93
C VAL A 182 13.60 9.92 -15.07
N THR A 183 13.13 9.59 -16.28
CA THR A 183 13.85 9.90 -17.52
C THR A 183 12.96 10.75 -18.41
N LEU A 184 13.17 12.06 -18.43
CA LEU A 184 12.51 12.96 -19.38
C LEU A 184 13.50 13.23 -20.53
N ARG A 185 13.20 12.67 -21.70
CA ARG A 185 14.06 12.74 -22.90
C ARG A 185 13.21 12.84 -24.14
N ASP A 186 13.79 13.36 -25.23
CA ASP A 186 13.07 13.62 -26.47
C ASP A 186 11.75 14.38 -26.21
N PHE A 187 11.81 15.31 -25.26
CA PHE A 187 10.66 16.08 -24.80
C PHE A 187 10.66 17.44 -25.48
N HIS A 188 9.82 17.57 -26.49
CA HIS A 188 9.62 18.78 -27.26
C HIS A 188 8.15 19.16 -27.24
N LEU A 189 7.78 20.03 -26.31
CA LEU A 189 6.41 20.51 -26.18
C LEU A 189 6.26 21.87 -26.87
N THR A 190 5.21 22.02 -27.67
CA THR A 190 4.80 23.33 -28.18
C THR A 190 3.48 23.74 -27.52
N VAL A 191 3.42 24.92 -26.90
CA VAL A 191 2.19 25.50 -26.34
C VAL A 191 1.69 26.60 -27.27
N ASP A 192 0.48 26.43 -27.80
CA ASP A 192 -0.09 27.34 -28.80
C ASP A 192 -0.62 28.67 -28.22
N SER A 193 -1.09 29.55 -29.11
CA SER A 193 -1.57 30.90 -28.75
C SER A 193 -3.00 30.95 -28.19
N SER A 194 -3.75 29.85 -28.26
CA SER A 194 -5.12 29.78 -27.74
C SER A 194 -5.18 29.67 -26.22
N SER A 195 -4.03 29.38 -25.58
CA SER A 195 -3.93 29.24 -24.13
C SER A 195 -3.91 30.59 -23.40
N GLN A 196 -4.94 30.87 -22.60
CA GLN A 196 -5.17 32.19 -22.02
C GLN A 196 -4.21 32.53 -20.86
N SER A 197 -3.79 31.57 -20.03
CA SER A 197 -2.72 31.74 -19.04
C SER A 197 -2.23 30.41 -18.49
N GLY A 198 -0.95 30.29 -18.13
CA GLY A 198 -0.43 29.13 -17.42
C GLY A 198 1.09 28.97 -17.51
N ARG A 199 1.58 27.97 -16.80
CA ARG A 199 3.00 27.62 -16.64
C ARG A 199 3.14 26.14 -16.94
N VAL A 200 4.17 25.75 -17.68
CA VAL A 200 4.49 24.32 -17.80
C VAL A 200 5.29 23.94 -16.57
N ASN A 201 4.78 23.01 -15.77
CA ASN A 201 5.43 22.60 -14.53
C ASN A 201 5.90 21.15 -14.66
N ILE A 202 7.18 20.92 -14.46
CA ILE A 202 7.79 19.59 -14.53
C ILE A 202 8.50 19.33 -13.21
N GLY A 203 8.09 18.26 -12.52
CA GLY A 203 8.74 17.77 -11.31
C GLY A 203 9.15 16.31 -11.44
N GLY A 204 10.08 15.87 -10.61
CA GLY A 204 10.40 14.45 -10.52
C GLY A 204 9.26 13.64 -9.89
N ILE A 205 8.64 14.15 -8.82
CA ILE A 205 7.51 13.50 -8.14
C ILE A 205 6.18 14.02 -8.69
N ALA A 206 5.99 15.34 -8.64
CA ALA A 206 4.76 15.98 -9.09
C ALA A 206 5.03 17.23 -9.93
N GLY A 207 4.26 17.45 -10.99
CA GLY A 207 4.31 18.70 -11.75
C GLY A 207 3.92 19.89 -10.87
N ALA A 208 2.76 19.78 -10.23
CA ALA A 208 2.25 20.81 -9.34
C ALA A 208 1.76 20.24 -8.00
N ASN A 209 2.06 20.93 -6.90
CA ASN A 209 1.69 20.50 -5.54
C ASN A 209 0.95 21.60 -4.76
N ALA A 210 -0.26 21.27 -4.30
CA ALA A 210 -0.99 21.98 -3.24
C ALA A 210 -1.32 21.08 -2.03
N GLY A 211 -1.05 19.77 -2.15
CA GLY A 211 -1.19 18.80 -1.08
C GLY A 211 0.09 18.54 -0.30
N THR A 212 0.21 17.32 0.23
CA THR A 212 1.35 16.84 0.99
C THR A 212 2.19 15.90 0.15
N ILE A 213 3.50 16.16 0.11
CA ILE A 213 4.52 15.23 -0.37
C ILE A 213 5.51 15.02 0.78
N ARG A 214 5.70 13.80 1.25
CA ARG A 214 6.67 13.55 2.33
C ARG A 214 7.34 12.20 2.25
N ASN A 215 8.56 12.11 2.77
CA ASN A 215 9.34 10.87 2.72
C ASN A 215 9.49 10.39 1.28
N CYS A 216 9.87 11.30 0.37
CA CYS A 216 9.95 11.01 -1.06
C CYS A 216 11.32 11.35 -1.63
N TYR A 217 11.75 10.59 -2.63
CA TYR A 217 12.96 10.93 -3.36
C TYR A 217 12.86 10.64 -4.85
N VAL A 218 13.73 11.29 -5.61
CA VAL A 218 13.81 11.10 -7.05
C VAL A 218 15.24 11.12 -7.55
N VAL A 219 15.51 10.23 -8.50
CA VAL A 219 16.78 10.11 -9.20
C VAL A 219 16.54 10.10 -10.71
N GLY A 220 17.56 10.47 -11.48
CA GLY A 220 17.54 10.36 -12.94
C GLY A 220 17.88 11.66 -13.66
N SER A 221 17.24 11.91 -14.79
CA SER A 221 17.52 13.06 -15.64
C SER A 221 16.26 13.63 -16.28
N MET A 222 16.17 14.95 -16.32
CA MET A 222 15.12 15.66 -17.03
C MET A 222 15.72 16.65 -18.05
N ASP A 223 15.44 16.44 -19.32
CA ASP A 223 15.85 17.31 -20.42
C ASP A 223 14.62 17.71 -21.26
N ALA A 224 14.18 18.96 -21.09
CA ALA A 224 12.94 19.45 -21.70
C ALA A 224 13.20 20.61 -22.64
N THR A 225 12.62 20.53 -23.85
CA THR A 225 12.46 21.67 -24.76
C THR A 225 10.99 22.09 -24.79
N VAL A 226 10.69 23.34 -24.44
CA VAL A 226 9.32 23.89 -24.45
C VAL A 226 9.27 25.19 -25.25
N THR A 227 8.50 25.19 -26.34
CA THR A 227 8.27 26.37 -27.18
C THR A 227 6.89 26.94 -26.90
N PHE A 228 6.81 28.17 -26.45
CA PHE A 228 5.56 28.89 -26.25
C PHE A 228 5.27 29.81 -27.44
N ALA A 229 4.03 29.83 -27.93
CA ALA A 229 3.60 30.84 -28.90
C ALA A 229 3.68 32.27 -28.35
N ARG A 230 3.58 32.42 -27.02
CA ARG A 230 3.79 33.67 -26.29
C ARG A 230 5.03 33.55 -25.40
N THR A 231 5.94 34.51 -25.46
CA THR A 231 7.22 34.44 -24.72
C THR A 231 7.13 34.89 -23.26
N ASP A 232 5.98 35.39 -22.81
CA ASP A 232 5.73 35.80 -21.41
C ASP A 232 5.37 34.64 -20.47
N ARG A 233 5.60 33.40 -20.92
CA ARG A 233 5.28 32.17 -20.21
C ARG A 233 6.48 31.59 -19.49
N GLU A 234 6.23 30.75 -18.51
CA GLU A 234 7.26 30.16 -17.66
C GLU A 234 7.27 28.63 -17.79
N LEU A 235 8.47 28.07 -17.86
CA LEU A 235 8.77 26.67 -17.68
C LEU A 235 9.41 26.51 -16.30
N ASN A 236 8.71 25.83 -15.39
CA ASN A 236 9.18 25.56 -14.05
C ASN A 236 9.61 24.11 -13.96
N MET A 237 10.90 23.89 -13.71
CA MET A 237 11.47 22.55 -13.54
C MET A 237 12.05 22.42 -12.14
N GLY A 238 11.47 21.54 -11.34
CA GLY A 238 11.96 21.22 -10.00
C GLY A 238 12.40 19.77 -9.91
N GLY A 239 13.48 19.49 -9.20
CA GLY A 239 13.88 18.10 -8.99
C GLY A 239 12.77 17.27 -8.33
N LEU A 240 12.11 17.79 -7.29
CA LEU A 240 10.95 17.15 -6.67
C LEU A 240 9.63 17.63 -7.30
N VAL A 241 9.41 18.94 -7.35
CA VAL A 241 8.13 19.52 -7.80
C VAL A 241 8.34 20.72 -8.71
N GLY A 242 7.62 20.77 -9.84
CA GLY A 242 7.69 21.91 -10.76
C GLY A 242 7.22 23.21 -10.11
N GLN A 243 5.98 23.25 -9.62
CA GLN A 243 5.42 24.39 -8.91
C GLN A 243 4.66 23.99 -7.65
N THR A 244 4.76 24.81 -6.61
CA THR A 244 3.83 24.74 -5.46
C THR A 244 2.82 25.87 -5.53
N TYR A 245 1.55 25.60 -5.24
CA TYR A 245 0.46 26.59 -5.30
C TYR A 245 -0.54 26.41 -4.15
N GLN A 246 -1.24 27.50 -3.78
CA GLN A 246 -2.16 27.61 -2.62
C GLN A 246 -1.51 27.53 -1.22
N SER A 247 -2.13 28.20 -0.24
CA SER A 247 -1.69 28.13 1.16
C SER A 247 -1.90 26.71 1.72
N GLY A 248 -0.84 26.08 2.23
CA GLY A 248 -0.90 24.75 2.87
C GLY A 248 -0.13 23.65 2.17
N ALA A 249 0.49 23.92 1.01
CA ALA A 249 1.37 22.97 0.33
C ALA A 249 2.49 22.50 1.28
N THR A 250 2.73 21.20 1.34
CA THR A 250 3.68 20.58 2.27
C THR A 250 4.66 19.69 1.53
N LEU A 251 5.96 19.94 1.70
CA LEU A 251 7.06 19.08 1.26
C LEU A 251 8.01 18.83 2.44
N GLU A 252 8.18 17.56 2.81
CA GLU A 252 8.94 17.18 3.99
C GLU A 252 9.80 15.95 3.74
N ASN A 253 11.01 15.94 4.30
CA ASN A 253 11.87 14.75 4.36
C ASN A 253 12.05 14.10 2.98
N GLY A 254 12.92 14.66 2.16
CA GLY A 254 13.08 14.15 0.81
C GLY A 254 14.29 14.69 0.10
N TYR A 255 14.61 14.05 -1.03
CA TYR A 255 15.74 14.52 -1.81
C TYR A 255 15.61 14.31 -3.31
N SER A 256 16.36 15.10 -4.06
CA SER A 256 16.49 15.01 -5.51
C SER A 256 17.96 14.83 -5.90
N ALA A 257 18.25 13.76 -6.64
CA ALA A 257 19.49 13.58 -7.36
C ALA A 257 19.21 13.48 -8.86
N VAL A 258 18.65 14.56 -9.40
CA VAL A 258 18.24 14.67 -10.81
C VAL A 258 19.08 15.72 -11.53
N THR A 259 19.58 15.37 -12.71
CA THR A 259 20.14 16.37 -13.64
C THR A 259 19.00 17.07 -14.38
N ILE A 260 18.97 18.40 -14.38
CA ILE A 260 17.89 19.18 -15.00
C ILE A 260 18.45 20.07 -16.10
N ARG A 261 17.91 19.95 -17.32
CA ARG A 261 18.19 20.83 -18.46
C ARG A 261 16.88 21.32 -19.07
N ALA A 262 16.84 22.61 -19.39
CA ALA A 262 15.69 23.25 -20.00
C ALA A 262 16.10 24.09 -21.19
N ASN A 263 15.37 23.98 -22.29
CA ASN A 263 15.46 24.86 -23.44
C ASN A 263 14.07 25.45 -23.73
N THR A 264 13.95 26.77 -23.67
CA THR A 264 12.66 27.42 -23.91
C THR A 264 12.84 28.84 -24.45
N ASN A 265 11.86 29.30 -25.24
CA ASN A 265 11.74 30.71 -25.64
C ASN A 265 10.96 31.57 -24.63
N GLY A 266 10.47 30.97 -23.55
CA GLY A 266 9.93 31.65 -22.37
C GLY A 266 10.96 31.81 -21.26
N ARG A 267 10.49 31.96 -20.01
CA ARG A 267 11.35 32.02 -18.83
C ARG A 267 11.55 30.62 -18.24
N ALA A 268 12.80 30.17 -18.12
CA ALA A 268 13.12 28.94 -17.40
C ALA A 268 13.36 29.23 -15.91
N GLN A 269 12.69 28.48 -15.03
CA GLN A 269 12.92 28.48 -13.59
C GLN A 269 13.32 27.06 -13.15
N ILE A 270 14.60 26.86 -12.85
CA ILE A 270 15.18 25.54 -12.57
C ILE A 270 15.67 25.49 -11.14
N GLY A 271 15.15 24.56 -10.34
CA GLY A 271 15.63 24.30 -8.99
C GLY A 271 15.79 22.81 -8.71
N GLY A 272 16.79 22.46 -7.92
CA GLY A 272 17.08 21.10 -7.51
C GLY A 272 15.97 20.49 -6.66
N LEU A 273 15.19 21.32 -5.96
CA LEU A 273 13.97 20.91 -5.26
C LEU A 273 12.71 21.37 -6.01
N LEU A 274 12.60 22.68 -6.25
CA LEU A 274 11.39 23.32 -6.77
C LEU A 274 11.70 24.25 -7.94
N GLY A 275 10.91 24.18 -9.01
CA GLY A 275 10.99 25.16 -10.09
C GLY A 275 10.47 26.53 -9.64
N HIS A 276 9.26 26.56 -9.09
CA HIS A 276 8.61 27.76 -8.55
C HIS A 276 8.00 27.52 -7.17
N LEU A 277 8.40 28.34 -6.20
CA LEU A 277 7.82 28.37 -4.85
C LEU A 277 6.88 29.57 -4.71
N ASP A 278 5.58 29.37 -5.00
CA ASP A 278 4.54 30.41 -4.92
C ASP A 278 3.89 30.45 -3.53
N ALA A 279 3.63 29.28 -2.96
CA ALA A 279 2.77 29.08 -1.81
C ALA A 279 3.42 29.39 -0.44
N SER A 280 2.60 29.86 0.50
CA SER A 280 2.89 29.72 1.93
C SER A 280 2.60 28.28 2.34
N GLY A 281 3.56 27.60 2.94
CA GLY A 281 3.45 26.18 3.22
C GLY A 281 4.59 25.69 4.10
N THR A 282 4.68 24.38 4.25
CA THR A 282 5.72 23.73 5.04
C THR A 282 6.73 23.09 4.11
N TYR A 283 7.96 23.59 4.11
CA TYR A 283 9.04 23.08 3.26
C TYR A 283 10.24 22.81 4.15
N ARG A 284 10.44 21.54 4.53
CA ARG A 284 11.47 21.19 5.53
C ARG A 284 12.22 19.92 5.23
N ASN A 285 13.50 19.91 5.61
CA ASN A 285 14.37 18.74 5.51
C ASN A 285 14.41 18.16 4.07
N LEU A 286 14.61 19.06 3.10
CA LEU A 286 14.66 18.72 1.67
C LEU A 286 16.05 18.96 1.12
N HIS A 287 16.56 18.02 0.34
CA HIS A 287 17.94 18.08 -0.13
C HIS A 287 18.06 17.87 -1.63
N ALA A 288 18.93 18.62 -2.28
CA ALA A 288 19.22 18.40 -3.69
C ALA A 288 20.71 18.18 -3.90
N ASN A 289 21.04 17.36 -4.90
CA ASN A 289 22.43 17.12 -5.24
C ASN A 289 23.04 18.37 -5.90
N GLY A 290 23.94 19.02 -5.16
CA GLY A 290 24.65 20.22 -5.57
C GLY A 290 25.59 20.03 -6.76
N ASP A 291 25.99 18.78 -7.06
CA ASP A 291 26.80 18.45 -8.23
C ASP A 291 25.95 18.34 -9.50
N LEU A 292 24.62 18.18 -9.37
CA LEU A 292 23.68 18.02 -10.48
C LEU A 292 22.80 19.26 -10.71
N CYS A 293 22.58 20.06 -9.67
CA CYS A 293 21.83 21.31 -9.74
C CYS A 293 22.43 22.37 -8.80
N THR A 294 22.51 23.62 -9.26
CA THR A 294 23.23 24.70 -8.56
C THR A 294 22.36 25.54 -7.62
N ALA A 295 21.04 25.32 -7.59
CA ALA A 295 20.10 26.07 -6.76
C ALA A 295 19.02 25.15 -6.19
N LEU A 296 18.49 25.45 -5.00
CA LEU A 296 17.33 24.72 -4.45
C LEU A 296 16.02 25.10 -5.15
N LEU A 297 15.87 26.39 -5.47
CA LEU A 297 14.68 26.98 -6.06
C LEU A 297 15.03 27.63 -7.39
N GLY A 298 14.20 27.41 -8.41
CA GLY A 298 14.25 28.20 -9.65
C GLY A 298 13.73 29.62 -9.45
N SER A 299 12.71 29.79 -8.61
CA SER A 299 12.27 31.08 -8.09
C SER A 299 11.41 30.95 -6.82
N GLY A 300 11.20 32.07 -6.13
CA GLY A 300 10.51 32.14 -4.83
C GLY A 300 11.47 32.48 -3.68
N SER A 301 10.97 32.50 -2.44
CA SER A 301 11.78 32.89 -1.27
C SER A 301 12.36 31.69 -0.53
N ALA A 302 13.69 31.60 -0.50
CA ALA A 302 14.40 30.59 0.30
C ALA A 302 14.14 30.71 1.82
N SER A 303 13.69 31.87 2.30
CA SER A 303 13.32 32.07 3.71
C SER A 303 12.15 31.18 4.18
N ARG A 304 11.42 30.57 3.24
CA ARG A 304 10.32 29.62 3.53
C ARG A 304 10.83 28.18 3.69
N LEU A 305 12.10 27.92 3.40
CA LEU A 305 12.73 26.61 3.53
C LEU A 305 13.37 26.47 4.91
N THR A 306 13.13 25.34 5.58
CA THR A 306 13.72 25.04 6.89
C THR A 306 14.57 23.76 6.79
N GLY A 307 15.86 23.84 7.10
CA GLY A 307 16.74 22.66 7.03
C GLY A 307 16.90 22.06 5.64
N CYS A 308 16.67 22.85 4.57
CA CYS A 308 16.84 22.40 3.19
C CYS A 308 18.22 22.80 2.67
N THR A 309 18.96 21.89 2.02
CA THR A 309 20.36 22.16 1.62
C THR A 309 20.75 21.53 0.29
N LEU A 310 21.69 22.17 -0.41
CA LEU A 310 22.44 21.52 -1.48
C LEU A 310 23.59 20.73 -0.84
N LEU A 311 23.69 19.46 -1.20
CA LEU A 311 24.74 18.57 -0.72
C LEU A 311 25.44 17.94 -1.91
N GLY A 312 26.77 17.81 -1.84
CA GLY A 312 27.51 17.09 -2.87
C GLY A 312 27.15 15.60 -2.87
N THR A 313 27.36 14.92 -4.01
CA THR A 313 27.05 13.50 -4.22
C THR A 313 27.61 12.62 -3.11
N GLY A 314 28.87 12.85 -2.70
CA GLY A 314 29.51 12.06 -1.65
C GLY A 314 28.82 12.19 -0.29
N ALA A 315 28.35 13.39 0.07
CA ALA A 315 27.64 13.63 1.33
C ALA A 315 26.25 13.00 1.32
N MET A 316 25.53 13.09 0.19
CA MET A 316 24.22 12.47 0.02
C MET A 316 24.23 10.95 0.03
N LYS A 317 25.40 10.30 -0.02
CA LYS A 317 25.54 8.83 0.02
C LYS A 317 26.00 8.30 1.38
N GLN A 318 26.11 9.17 2.38
CA GLN A 318 26.52 8.77 3.73
C GLN A 318 25.32 8.29 4.55
N ALA A 319 25.55 7.34 5.47
CA ALA A 319 24.53 6.87 6.40
C ALA A 319 23.98 7.99 7.31
N SER A 320 24.82 8.97 7.66
CA SER A 320 24.41 10.17 8.41
C SER A 320 23.36 11.01 7.68
N PHE A 321 23.39 11.01 6.34
CA PHE A 321 22.39 11.70 5.53
C PHE A 321 21.05 10.94 5.52
N ALA A 322 21.07 9.61 5.45
CA ALA A 322 19.87 8.80 5.63
C ALA A 322 19.21 9.07 7.01
N ALA A 323 20.01 9.09 8.08
CA ALA A 323 19.54 9.40 9.42
C ALA A 323 18.95 10.83 9.53
N GLN A 324 19.53 11.80 8.82
CA GLN A 324 19.00 13.16 8.75
C GLN A 324 17.62 13.23 8.08
N LEU A 325 17.37 12.41 7.06
CA LEU A 325 16.06 12.34 6.39
C LEU A 325 14.95 11.75 7.29
N GLY A 326 15.32 10.99 8.31
CA GLY A 326 14.42 10.41 9.31
C GLY A 326 14.17 8.92 9.10
N SER A 327 13.36 8.32 9.98
CA SER A 327 13.14 6.86 10.06
C SER A 327 12.49 6.22 8.84
N ALA A 328 11.95 7.01 7.91
CA ALA A 328 11.44 6.50 6.65
C ALA A 328 12.56 6.13 5.66
N PHE A 329 13.80 6.53 5.92
CA PHE A 329 14.95 6.30 5.04
C PHE A 329 16.03 5.43 5.68
N ALA A 330 16.61 4.55 4.88
CA ALA A 330 17.77 3.74 5.20
C ALA A 330 18.97 4.13 4.33
N ALA A 331 20.18 3.84 4.81
CA ALA A 331 21.36 3.88 3.97
C ALA A 331 21.28 2.77 2.89
N ASP A 332 21.69 3.08 1.67
CA ASP A 332 21.70 2.12 0.56
C ASP A 332 22.97 1.26 0.57
N THR A 333 23.03 0.32 1.51
CA THR A 333 24.17 -0.60 1.71
C THR A 333 24.38 -1.54 0.53
N GLN A 334 23.30 -1.92 -0.15
CA GLN A 334 23.30 -2.81 -1.31
C GLN A 334 23.50 -2.10 -2.64
N LYS A 335 23.54 -0.75 -2.64
CA LYS A 335 23.69 0.08 -3.85
C LYS A 335 22.54 -0.06 -4.86
N VAL A 336 21.33 -0.41 -4.40
CA VAL A 336 20.13 -0.51 -5.26
C VAL A 336 19.71 0.84 -5.84
N ASN A 337 20.09 1.93 -5.19
CA ASN A 337 19.89 3.31 -5.61
C ASN A 337 21.24 4.04 -5.73
N GLN A 338 22.26 3.33 -6.22
CA GLN A 338 23.59 3.86 -6.48
C GLN A 338 24.29 4.45 -5.24
N GLY A 339 23.90 4.02 -4.04
CA GLY A 339 24.40 4.49 -2.75
C GLY A 339 23.65 5.68 -2.16
N TYR A 340 22.64 6.23 -2.83
CA TYR A 340 21.76 7.25 -2.23
C TYR A 340 20.73 6.59 -1.32
N PRO A 341 20.31 7.21 -0.21
CA PRO A 341 19.34 6.65 0.72
C PRO A 341 18.08 6.11 0.03
N ILE A 342 17.61 4.98 0.50
CA ILE A 342 16.37 4.35 0.03
C ILE A 342 15.30 4.44 1.10
N LEU A 343 14.04 4.22 0.73
CA LEU A 343 12.98 4.10 1.72
C LEU A 343 13.14 2.79 2.48
N GLN A 344 12.87 2.80 3.79
CA GLN A 344 12.95 1.63 4.66
C GLN A 344 12.13 0.45 4.11
N VAL A 345 10.97 0.74 3.52
CA VAL A 345 10.08 -0.27 2.89
C VAL A 345 10.72 -1.00 1.70
N MET A 346 11.86 -0.51 1.20
CA MET A 346 12.61 -1.05 0.06
C MET A 346 14.02 -1.47 0.45
N ALA A 347 14.44 -1.16 1.68
CA ALA A 347 15.70 -1.58 2.27
C ALA A 347 15.64 -3.00 2.84
N TYR A 348 14.53 -3.73 2.60
CA TYR A 348 14.34 -5.09 3.06
C TYR A 348 15.38 -6.01 2.42
N ASP A 349 16.48 -6.20 3.17
CA ASP A 349 17.42 -7.29 3.04
C ASP A 349 16.87 -8.50 3.79
N GLU A 350 17.25 -9.70 3.36
CA GLU A 350 16.83 -10.98 3.94
C GLU A 350 17.44 -11.24 5.34
N GLU A 351 18.21 -10.29 5.89
CA GLU A 351 18.86 -10.37 7.20
C GLU A 351 18.19 -9.44 8.24
N SER A 352 17.46 -10.07 9.17
CA SER A 352 16.72 -9.54 10.34
C SER A 352 15.75 -8.37 10.09
N GLY A 353 14.56 -8.72 9.60
CA GLY A 353 13.40 -7.81 9.49
C GLY A 353 12.74 -7.42 10.81
N TRP A 354 13.53 -7.11 11.84
CA TRP A 354 13.09 -6.71 13.18
C TRP A 354 13.46 -5.25 13.43
N SER A 355 12.58 -4.50 14.10
CA SER A 355 12.98 -3.20 14.65
C SER A 355 13.97 -3.36 15.83
N GLU A 356 14.78 -2.34 16.14
CA GLU A 356 15.78 -2.42 17.23
C GLU A 356 15.15 -2.82 18.58
N TRP A 357 13.96 -2.29 18.91
CA TRP A 357 13.27 -2.67 20.15
C TRP A 357 12.84 -4.14 20.12
N PHE A 358 12.49 -4.65 18.93
CA PHE A 358 12.07 -6.02 18.75
C PHE A 358 13.26 -6.97 18.89
N GLU A 359 14.44 -6.61 18.37
CA GLU A 359 15.67 -7.36 18.60
C GLU A 359 15.97 -7.49 20.09
N ASP A 360 15.94 -6.38 20.84
CA ASP A 360 16.15 -6.38 22.29
C ASP A 360 15.11 -7.25 23.02
N GLU A 361 13.84 -7.14 22.64
CA GLU A 361 12.75 -7.88 23.29
C GLU A 361 12.79 -9.37 22.97
N ALA A 362 13.09 -9.74 21.72
CA ALA A 362 13.21 -11.12 21.28
C ALA A 362 14.43 -11.81 21.89
N MET A 363 15.56 -11.10 22.00
CA MET A 363 16.76 -11.58 22.69
C MET A 363 16.51 -11.74 24.19
N GLY A 364 15.86 -10.76 24.82
CA GLY A 364 15.50 -10.82 26.25
C GLY A 364 14.55 -11.97 26.61
N ASP A 365 13.70 -12.39 25.67
CA ASP A 365 12.75 -13.48 25.86
C ASP A 365 13.26 -14.87 25.43
N ASN A 366 14.51 -14.98 24.92
CA ASN A 366 15.04 -16.21 24.31
C ASN A 366 14.10 -16.78 23.23
N ILE A 367 13.60 -15.91 22.35
CA ILE A 367 12.73 -16.30 21.24
C ILE A 367 13.47 -17.28 20.33
N ASN A 368 12.84 -18.42 20.04
CA ASN A 368 13.39 -19.38 19.10
C ASN A 368 13.11 -18.91 17.67
N GLN A 369 14.17 -18.54 16.93
CA GLN A 369 14.09 -18.06 15.55
C GLN A 369 13.39 -19.04 14.62
N GLU A 370 13.65 -20.36 14.75
CA GLU A 370 13.00 -21.37 13.89
C GLU A 370 11.48 -21.39 14.12
N ILE A 371 11.04 -21.19 15.37
CA ILE A 371 9.61 -21.09 15.70
C ILE A 371 9.05 -19.80 15.11
N PHE A 372 9.74 -18.67 15.26
CA PHE A 372 9.34 -17.39 14.67
C PHE A 372 9.13 -17.51 13.16
N ASP A 373 10.14 -18.00 12.44
CA ASP A 373 10.10 -18.17 10.98
C ASP A 373 8.98 -19.13 10.55
N SER A 374 8.76 -20.22 11.32
CA SER A 374 7.69 -21.18 11.04
C SER A 374 6.28 -20.59 11.17
N LEU A 375 6.13 -19.55 11.98
CA LEU A 375 4.88 -18.87 12.27
C LEU A 375 4.57 -17.71 11.31
N ILE A 376 5.51 -17.29 10.45
CA ILE A 376 5.25 -16.30 9.40
C ILE A 376 4.33 -16.91 8.33
N PRO A 377 3.08 -16.44 8.18
CA PRO A 377 2.17 -16.94 7.16
C PRO A 377 2.55 -16.41 5.78
N ALA A 378 2.04 -17.03 4.70
CA ALA A 378 2.36 -16.66 3.33
C ALA A 378 2.03 -15.19 3.02
N GLU A 379 0.98 -14.66 3.63
CA GLU A 379 0.52 -13.28 3.52
C GLU A 379 1.54 -12.25 4.04
N LEU A 380 2.42 -12.67 4.97
CA LEU A 380 3.45 -11.84 5.58
C LEU A 380 4.86 -12.14 5.07
N GLN A 381 5.02 -13.12 4.17
CA GLN A 381 6.32 -13.37 3.54
C GLN A 381 6.76 -12.14 2.74
N ASN A 382 8.00 -11.70 2.96
CA ASN A 382 8.60 -10.53 2.31
C ASN A 382 7.84 -9.22 2.57
N ARG A 383 7.10 -9.12 3.67
CA ARG A 383 6.44 -7.89 4.11
C ARG A 383 7.26 -7.17 5.16
N ASP A 384 7.10 -5.85 5.21
CA ASP A 384 7.61 -5.01 6.30
C ASP A 384 6.89 -5.35 7.61
N LEU A 385 7.60 -6.04 8.52
CA LEU A 385 7.05 -6.52 9.79
C LEU A 385 6.90 -5.40 10.83
N THR A 386 7.52 -4.24 10.61
CA THR A 386 7.41 -3.09 11.52
C THR A 386 6.07 -2.37 11.41
N ARG A 387 5.32 -2.63 10.33
CA ARG A 387 4.01 -1.99 10.08
C ARG A 387 2.88 -2.65 10.86
N ASP A 388 1.85 -1.86 11.10
CA ASP A 388 0.59 -2.29 11.72
C ASP A 388 0.00 -3.50 10.99
N ILE A 389 -0.34 -4.53 11.76
CA ILE A 389 -0.96 -5.74 11.24
C ILE A 389 -2.47 -5.56 11.10
N THR A 390 -2.99 -6.03 9.97
CA THR A 390 -4.43 -6.04 9.70
C THR A 390 -5.14 -7.22 10.36
N ARG A 391 -6.46 -7.14 10.52
CA ARG A 391 -7.28 -8.24 11.06
C ARG A 391 -7.15 -9.54 10.26
N ALA A 392 -7.07 -9.46 8.94
CA ALA A 392 -6.90 -10.64 8.07
C ALA A 392 -5.49 -11.24 8.18
N GLU A 393 -4.44 -10.41 8.18
CA GLU A 393 -3.07 -10.88 8.42
C GLU A 393 -2.96 -11.55 9.80
N PHE A 394 -3.63 -11.00 10.83
CA PHE A 394 -3.61 -11.62 12.15
C PHE A 394 -4.43 -12.92 12.22
N CYS A 395 -5.47 -13.09 11.39
CA CYS A 395 -6.10 -14.40 11.21
C CYS A 395 -5.10 -15.42 10.63
N ALA A 396 -4.29 -15.01 9.66
CA ALA A 396 -3.27 -15.88 9.07
C ALA A 396 -2.22 -16.31 10.10
N VAL A 397 -1.73 -15.37 10.92
CA VAL A 397 -0.83 -15.68 12.06
C VAL A 397 -1.51 -16.62 13.06
N SER A 398 -2.76 -16.35 13.44
CA SER A 398 -3.49 -17.17 14.44
C SER A 398 -3.78 -18.59 13.95
N VAL A 399 -4.16 -18.75 12.68
CA VAL A 399 -4.37 -20.07 12.06
C VAL A 399 -3.05 -20.82 11.96
N ARG A 400 -1.97 -20.13 11.55
CA ARG A 400 -0.64 -20.73 11.48
C ARG A 400 -0.18 -21.22 12.86
N LEU A 401 -0.37 -20.41 13.90
CA LEU A 401 -0.10 -20.79 15.29
C LEU A 401 -0.93 -22.02 15.71
N TYR A 402 -2.23 -21.99 15.47
CA TYR A 402 -3.13 -23.12 15.77
C TYR A 402 -2.65 -24.42 15.12
N GLU A 403 -2.31 -24.39 13.83
CA GLU A 403 -1.83 -25.57 13.10
C GLU A 403 -0.47 -26.06 13.61
N GLN A 404 0.45 -25.15 13.98
CA GLN A 404 1.76 -25.51 14.52
C GLN A 404 1.67 -26.11 15.94
N MET A 405 0.70 -25.67 16.75
CA MET A 405 0.45 -26.19 18.10
C MET A 405 -0.36 -27.49 18.12
N GLY A 406 -0.47 -28.19 16.99
CA GLY A 406 -1.14 -29.49 16.90
C GLY A 406 -2.63 -29.43 16.56
N GLY A 407 -3.15 -28.25 16.22
CA GLY A 407 -4.50 -28.07 15.74
C GLY A 407 -4.76 -28.72 14.38
N GLN A 408 -6.03 -29.01 14.09
CA GLN A 408 -6.42 -29.62 12.82
C GLN A 408 -6.25 -28.64 11.65
N LYS A 409 -5.49 -29.04 10.63
CA LYS A 409 -5.42 -28.29 9.37
C LYS A 409 -6.76 -28.36 8.64
N LEU A 410 -7.33 -27.19 8.35
CA LEU A 410 -8.58 -27.07 7.59
C LEU A 410 -8.30 -26.75 6.13
N ASP A 411 -9.11 -27.32 5.23
CA ASP A 411 -9.13 -26.95 3.81
C ASP A 411 -10.06 -25.76 3.59
N ALA A 412 -9.50 -24.60 3.25
CA ALA A 412 -10.27 -23.37 3.07
C ALA A 412 -11.27 -23.45 1.91
N ALA A 413 -11.03 -24.31 0.90
CA ALA A 413 -11.94 -24.48 -0.22
C ALA A 413 -13.26 -25.15 0.18
N ALA A 414 -13.27 -25.89 1.29
CA ALA A 414 -14.44 -26.54 1.86
C ALA A 414 -15.15 -25.70 2.94
N LEU A 415 -14.62 -24.52 3.25
CA LEU A 415 -15.16 -23.62 4.27
C LEU A 415 -15.86 -22.43 3.63
N ASP A 416 -16.88 -21.94 4.32
CA ASP A 416 -17.54 -20.68 4.00
C ASP A 416 -17.47 -19.73 5.20
N SER A 417 -17.60 -18.43 4.94
CA SER A 417 -17.72 -17.41 5.97
C SER A 417 -18.89 -16.49 5.65
N PRO A 418 -19.61 -15.96 6.65
CA PRO A 418 -20.73 -15.08 6.39
C PRO A 418 -20.31 -13.67 5.93
N PHE A 419 -19.00 -13.40 5.82
CA PHE A 419 -18.46 -12.08 5.57
C PHE A 419 -18.40 -11.78 4.07
N ALA A 420 -19.11 -10.75 3.64
CA ALA A 420 -19.17 -10.35 2.24
C ALA A 420 -17.96 -9.53 1.78
N ASP A 421 -17.22 -8.94 2.73
CA ASP A 421 -16.10 -8.03 2.51
C ASP A 421 -14.73 -8.74 2.55
N THR A 422 -14.70 -10.07 2.54
CA THR A 422 -13.45 -10.82 2.43
C THR A 422 -13.64 -12.22 1.85
N GLY A 423 -12.75 -12.60 0.93
CA GLY A 423 -12.62 -13.97 0.43
C GLY A 423 -11.45 -14.75 1.05
N SER A 424 -10.76 -14.19 2.03
CA SER A 424 -9.49 -14.71 2.56
C SER A 424 -9.63 -16.12 3.16
N ASP A 425 -8.77 -17.02 2.71
CA ASP A 425 -8.69 -18.39 3.23
C ASP A 425 -8.34 -18.41 4.72
N ALA A 426 -7.43 -17.55 5.16
CA ALA A 426 -7.08 -17.39 6.57
C ALA A 426 -8.29 -16.96 7.41
N VAL A 427 -9.12 -16.03 6.90
CA VAL A 427 -10.34 -15.59 7.61
C VAL A 427 -11.37 -16.72 7.68
N LYS A 428 -11.61 -17.45 6.58
CA LYS A 428 -12.52 -18.61 6.58
C LYS A 428 -12.10 -19.65 7.61
N LYS A 429 -10.81 -20.00 7.65
CA LYS A 429 -10.27 -20.95 8.63
C LYS A 429 -10.39 -20.43 10.06
N ALA A 430 -9.99 -19.19 10.32
CA ALA A 430 -10.08 -18.59 11.65
C ALA A 430 -11.53 -18.51 12.15
N TYR A 431 -12.48 -18.23 11.25
CA TYR A 431 -13.90 -18.20 11.57
C TYR A 431 -14.43 -19.60 11.91
N ALA A 432 -14.12 -20.60 11.07
CA ALA A 432 -14.53 -21.98 11.30
C ALA A 432 -13.98 -22.56 12.61
N LEU A 433 -12.78 -22.14 13.03
CA LEU A 433 -12.14 -22.52 14.30
C LEU A 433 -12.68 -21.71 15.50
N GLY A 434 -13.55 -20.72 15.29
CA GLY A 434 -14.01 -19.82 16.35
C GLY A 434 -12.95 -18.83 16.86
N ILE A 435 -11.80 -18.75 16.20
CA ILE A 435 -10.70 -17.83 16.55
C ILE A 435 -11.13 -16.38 16.33
N THR A 436 -11.90 -16.12 15.27
CA THR A 436 -12.32 -14.77 14.91
C THR A 436 -13.84 -14.65 14.76
N ASN A 437 -14.32 -13.41 14.80
CA ASN A 437 -15.70 -13.05 14.46
C ASN A 437 -15.71 -11.73 13.69
N GLY A 438 -16.81 -11.47 12.98
CA GLY A 438 -17.02 -10.24 12.23
C GLY A 438 -17.22 -9.03 13.13
N VAL A 439 -17.04 -7.85 12.54
CA VAL A 439 -17.47 -6.57 13.13
C VAL A 439 -19.00 -6.38 13.01
N SER A 440 -19.63 -7.19 12.16
CA SER A 440 -21.08 -7.36 12.05
C SER A 440 -21.39 -8.81 11.63
N PRO A 441 -22.66 -9.23 11.58
CA PRO A 441 -23.03 -10.57 11.11
C PRO A 441 -22.53 -10.89 9.68
N THR A 442 -22.30 -9.87 8.84
CA THR A 442 -21.96 -10.06 7.42
C THR A 442 -20.68 -9.33 6.99
N ALA A 443 -19.92 -8.75 7.92
CA ALA A 443 -18.70 -8.00 7.59
C ALA A 443 -17.58 -8.29 8.59
N PHE A 444 -16.36 -8.42 8.09
CA PHE A 444 -15.17 -8.76 8.84
C PHE A 444 -14.22 -7.58 9.07
N ALA A 445 -14.17 -6.62 8.15
CA ALA A 445 -13.19 -5.53 8.06
C ALA A 445 -11.73 -6.05 7.98
N PRO A 446 -11.34 -6.79 6.93
CA PRO A 446 -10.06 -7.50 6.86
C PRO A 446 -8.82 -6.62 6.95
N TYR A 447 -8.86 -5.40 6.40
CA TYR A 447 -7.69 -4.51 6.34
C TYR A 447 -7.68 -3.41 7.42
N THR A 448 -8.64 -3.43 8.35
CA THR A 448 -8.54 -2.59 9.55
C THR A 448 -7.41 -3.11 10.43
N HIS A 449 -6.60 -2.20 10.96
CA HIS A 449 -5.54 -2.54 11.91
C HIS A 449 -6.12 -3.11 13.20
N ILE A 450 -5.52 -4.18 13.70
CA ILE A 450 -6.00 -4.84 14.91
C ILE A 450 -5.48 -4.11 16.15
N SER A 451 -6.36 -3.90 17.13
CA SER A 451 -5.94 -3.38 18.43
C SER A 451 -5.30 -4.47 19.29
N ARG A 452 -4.46 -4.08 20.25
CA ARG A 452 -3.80 -5.01 21.18
C ARG A 452 -4.78 -5.86 22.00
N GLU A 453 -5.95 -5.32 22.37
CA GLU A 453 -6.98 -6.11 23.07
C GLU A 453 -7.67 -7.15 22.17
N GLN A 454 -7.85 -6.84 20.88
CA GLN A 454 -8.41 -7.77 19.90
C GLN A 454 -7.41 -8.90 19.62
N LEU A 455 -6.13 -8.56 19.51
CA LEU A 455 -5.02 -9.52 19.38
C LEU A 455 -5.02 -10.51 20.56
N ALA A 456 -5.06 -10.02 21.80
CA ALA A 456 -5.12 -10.85 23.01
C ALA A 456 -6.33 -11.80 23.00
N THR A 457 -7.49 -11.30 22.57
CA THR A 457 -8.73 -12.08 22.48
C THR A 457 -8.60 -13.21 21.46
N MET A 458 -8.06 -12.94 20.27
CA MET A 458 -7.88 -13.93 19.21
C MET A 458 -6.87 -15.01 19.58
N LEU A 459 -5.72 -14.67 20.19
CA LEU A 459 -4.78 -15.67 20.70
C LEU A 459 -5.39 -16.52 21.80
N THR A 460 -6.22 -15.93 22.66
CA THR A 460 -6.89 -16.68 23.73
C THR A 460 -7.85 -17.71 23.14
N ARG A 461 -8.52 -17.36 22.03
CA ARG A 461 -9.37 -18.31 21.31
C ARG A 461 -8.59 -19.43 20.63
N VAL A 462 -7.37 -19.15 20.14
CA VAL A 462 -6.44 -20.22 19.71
C VAL A 462 -6.19 -21.20 20.86
N TYR A 463 -5.88 -20.69 22.06
CA TYR A 463 -5.64 -21.52 23.24
C TYR A 463 -6.86 -22.36 23.60
N LYS A 464 -8.04 -21.73 23.65
CA LYS A 464 -9.30 -22.42 23.97
C LYS A 464 -9.65 -23.49 22.93
N ALA A 465 -9.49 -23.20 21.64
CA ALA A 465 -9.75 -24.14 20.55
C ALA A 465 -8.85 -25.38 20.59
N LEU A 466 -7.62 -25.27 21.12
CA LEU A 466 -6.68 -26.38 21.25
C LEU A 466 -6.90 -27.18 22.55
N ASN A 467 -7.17 -26.48 23.66
CA ASN A 467 -7.02 -27.07 25.00
C ASN A 467 -8.33 -27.31 25.74
N LEU A 468 -9.46 -26.78 25.26
CA LEU A 468 -10.74 -26.87 25.95
C LEU A 468 -11.75 -27.66 25.10
N PRO A 469 -11.85 -29.00 25.30
CA PRO A 469 -12.80 -29.82 24.58
C PRO A 469 -14.24 -29.30 24.69
N GLY A 470 -14.93 -29.22 23.55
CA GLY A 470 -16.30 -28.71 23.45
C GLY A 470 -16.41 -27.19 23.40
N TRP A 471 -15.29 -26.44 23.51
CA TRP A 471 -15.32 -25.00 23.40
C TRP A 471 -15.69 -24.55 21.99
N THR A 472 -16.59 -23.57 21.93
CA THR A 472 -16.94 -22.82 20.73
C THR A 472 -17.16 -21.36 21.11
N LEU A 473 -17.19 -20.46 20.13
CA LEU A 473 -17.50 -19.06 20.40
C LEU A 473 -18.90 -18.87 21.05
N ALA A 474 -19.85 -19.76 20.78
CA ALA A 474 -21.21 -19.70 21.33
C ALA A 474 -21.30 -20.18 22.78
N THR A 475 -20.32 -20.96 23.24
CA THR A 475 -20.27 -21.52 24.59
C THR A 475 -19.12 -20.92 25.41
N ASP A 476 -18.56 -19.79 24.98
CA ASP A 476 -17.35 -19.19 25.57
C ASP A 476 -17.52 -18.84 27.05
N ASP A 477 -18.73 -18.46 27.45
CA ASP A 477 -19.12 -18.11 28.82
C ASP A 477 -19.06 -19.30 29.80
N GLN A 478 -19.07 -20.53 29.29
CA GLN A 478 -18.93 -21.76 30.10
C GLN A 478 -17.47 -22.03 30.49
N TYR A 479 -16.50 -21.35 29.87
CA TYR A 479 -15.08 -21.60 30.04
C TYR A 479 -14.37 -20.41 30.67
N THR A 480 -14.10 -20.52 31.97
CA THR A 480 -13.44 -19.48 32.76
C THR A 480 -11.93 -19.56 32.60
N LEU A 481 -11.28 -18.41 32.38
CA LEU A 481 -9.82 -18.30 32.36
C LEU A 481 -9.31 -17.95 33.75
N ASP A 482 -8.26 -18.63 34.22
CA ASP A 482 -7.57 -18.25 35.44
C ASP A 482 -6.52 -17.17 35.14
N TYR A 483 -6.82 -15.93 35.53
CA TYR A 483 -5.87 -14.81 35.53
C TYR A 483 -5.67 -14.22 36.94
N SER A 484 -5.95 -15.01 37.98
CA SER A 484 -5.73 -14.62 39.37
C SER A 484 -4.25 -14.29 39.62
N GLY A 485 -3.99 -13.30 40.49
CA GLY A 485 -2.65 -12.81 40.82
C GLY A 485 -2.09 -11.76 39.85
N THR A 486 -2.86 -11.32 38.85
CA THR A 486 -2.49 -10.19 37.99
C THR A 486 -2.84 -8.85 38.64
N THR A 487 -2.01 -7.84 38.41
CA THR A 487 -2.27 -6.46 38.84
C THR A 487 -2.90 -5.68 37.68
N PRO A 488 -4.00 -4.94 37.91
CA PRO A 488 -4.58 -4.08 36.87
C PRO A 488 -3.60 -3.03 36.34
N PHE A 489 -3.71 -2.71 35.06
CA PHE A 489 -2.93 -1.62 34.45
C PHE A 489 -3.59 -0.27 34.76
N ALA A 490 -2.85 0.82 34.63
CA ALA A 490 -3.36 2.18 34.84
C ALA A 490 -4.49 2.52 33.85
N ASP A 491 -4.46 1.94 32.65
CA ASP A 491 -5.45 2.06 31.58
C ASP A 491 -6.43 0.87 31.55
N ASP A 492 -6.61 0.15 32.68
CA ASP A 492 -7.58 -0.96 32.80
C ASP A 492 -9.03 -0.55 32.44
N GLY A 493 -9.38 0.72 32.65
CA GLY A 493 -10.68 1.27 32.28
C GLY A 493 -10.91 1.37 30.77
N ASP A 494 -9.84 1.40 29.98
CA ASP A 494 -9.92 1.47 28.50
C ASP A 494 -10.04 0.08 27.87
N ILE A 495 -9.70 -0.98 28.61
CA ILE A 495 -9.83 -2.38 28.18
C ILE A 495 -11.32 -2.74 28.11
N SER A 496 -11.77 -3.18 26.93
CA SER A 496 -13.14 -3.62 26.72
C SER A 496 -13.50 -4.80 27.64
N ALA A 497 -14.71 -4.79 28.21
CA ALA A 497 -15.16 -5.82 29.15
C ALA A 497 -15.04 -7.25 28.59
N TYR A 498 -15.30 -7.43 27.29
CA TYR A 498 -15.15 -8.72 26.61
C TYR A 498 -13.69 -9.19 26.48
N ALA A 499 -12.74 -8.26 26.40
CA ALA A 499 -11.33 -8.55 26.17
C ALA A 499 -10.56 -8.73 27.49
N LYS A 500 -11.06 -8.17 28.59
CA LYS A 500 -10.38 -8.14 29.88
C LYS A 500 -9.89 -9.51 30.38
N PRO A 501 -10.71 -10.58 30.35
CA PRO A 501 -10.23 -11.92 30.73
C PRO A 501 -9.08 -12.41 29.85
N SER A 502 -9.16 -12.18 28.53
CA SER A 502 -8.12 -12.56 27.58
C SER A 502 -6.83 -11.78 27.78
N VAL A 503 -6.92 -10.46 28.00
CA VAL A 503 -5.75 -9.61 28.27
C VAL A 503 -5.00 -10.12 29.50
N TYR A 504 -5.68 -10.29 30.62
CA TYR A 504 -5.01 -10.71 31.86
C TYR A 504 -4.58 -12.17 31.85
N PHE A 505 -5.29 -13.05 31.16
CA PHE A 505 -4.81 -14.43 30.92
C PHE A 505 -3.49 -14.43 30.14
N MET A 506 -3.39 -13.63 29.08
CA MET A 506 -2.17 -13.53 28.29
C MET A 506 -1.01 -12.87 29.04
N VAL A 507 -1.31 -11.89 29.90
CA VAL A 507 -0.31 -11.24 30.78
C VAL A 507 0.20 -12.22 31.83
N LYS A 508 -0.68 -12.98 32.50
CA LYS A 508 -0.30 -14.00 33.48
C LYS A 508 0.63 -15.04 32.89
N ASN A 509 0.33 -15.50 31.67
CA ASN A 509 1.15 -16.48 30.96
C ASN A 509 2.32 -15.84 30.19
N GLN A 510 2.58 -14.54 30.39
CA GLN A 510 3.68 -13.80 29.78
C GLN A 510 3.74 -13.92 28.25
N VAL A 511 2.58 -14.03 27.61
CA VAL A 511 2.41 -14.00 26.15
C VAL A 511 2.37 -12.56 25.67
N ILE A 512 1.66 -11.70 26.39
CA ILE A 512 1.55 -10.27 26.09
C ILE A 512 2.07 -9.46 27.27
N LYS A 513 2.89 -8.46 26.97
CA LYS A 513 3.40 -7.46 27.93
C LYS A 513 2.71 -6.12 27.69
N GLY A 514 2.61 -5.30 28.73
CA GLY A 514 2.21 -3.89 28.58
C GLY A 514 3.23 -3.12 27.74
N THR A 515 2.81 -2.01 27.14
CA THR A 515 3.72 -1.07 26.45
C THR A 515 4.59 -0.30 27.45
N SER A 516 4.21 -0.33 28.72
CA SER A 516 5.04 0.06 29.87
C SER A 516 4.72 -0.87 31.05
N PRO A 517 5.46 -0.79 32.18
CA PRO A 517 5.12 -1.54 33.39
C PRO A 517 3.70 -1.27 33.93
N THR A 518 3.09 -0.13 33.57
CA THR A 518 1.78 0.29 34.07
C THR A 518 0.74 0.54 32.98
N THR A 519 1.08 0.40 31.70
CA THR A 519 0.19 0.74 30.57
C THR A 519 0.09 -0.43 29.60
N PHE A 520 -1.14 -0.80 29.23
CA PHE A 520 -1.40 -1.87 28.28
C PHE A 520 -1.56 -1.39 26.83
N SER A 521 -2.13 -0.19 26.64
CA SER A 521 -2.56 0.40 25.37
C SER A 521 -3.58 -0.47 24.62
N PRO A 522 -4.82 -0.66 25.12
CA PRO A 522 -5.76 -1.66 24.59
C PRO A 522 -6.34 -1.33 23.22
N ARG A 523 -6.77 -0.08 23.01
CA ARG A 523 -7.46 0.40 21.80
C ARG A 523 -7.33 1.93 21.68
N ASN A 524 -7.53 2.45 20.47
CA ASN A 524 -7.61 3.89 20.23
C ASN A 524 -8.98 4.41 20.69
N VAL A 525 -9.02 5.24 21.74
CA VAL A 525 -10.28 5.78 22.31
C VAL A 525 -10.52 7.25 21.93
N THR A 526 -9.52 7.92 21.36
CA THR A 526 -9.58 9.30 20.88
C THR A 526 -9.17 9.41 19.42
N ALA A 527 -9.61 10.46 18.73
CA ALA A 527 -9.17 10.76 17.36
C ALA A 527 -7.64 11.00 17.26
N ALA A 528 -7.03 11.54 18.32
CA ALA A 528 -5.58 11.72 18.38
C ALA A 528 -4.84 10.39 18.46
N GLN A 529 -5.35 9.43 19.25
CA GLN A 529 -4.80 8.07 19.32
C GLN A 529 -4.98 7.31 18.00
N GLU A 530 -6.13 7.45 17.36
CA GLU A 530 -6.39 6.84 16.04
C GLU A 530 -5.42 7.39 14.98
N ALA A 531 -5.17 8.70 14.98
CA ALA A 531 -4.26 9.34 14.03
C ALA A 531 -2.80 8.88 14.16
N ILE A 532 -2.40 8.40 15.33
CA ILE A 532 -1.02 7.93 15.60
C ILE A 532 -0.94 6.41 15.76
N GLY A 533 -2.03 5.67 15.62
CA GLY A 533 -2.05 4.21 15.81
C GLY A 533 -1.66 3.76 17.23
N TYR A 534 -2.01 4.53 18.26
CA TYR A 534 -1.55 4.35 19.65
C TYR A 534 -1.60 2.90 20.17
N ALA A 535 -2.66 2.17 19.83
CA ALA A 535 -2.91 0.80 20.28
C ALA A 535 -2.88 -0.24 19.14
N ASN A 536 -2.44 0.15 17.94
CA ASN A 536 -2.31 -0.77 16.82
C ASN A 536 -1.10 -1.68 17.07
N ALA A 537 -1.27 -2.97 16.82
CA ALA A 537 -0.16 -3.91 16.91
C ALA A 537 0.59 -3.94 15.57
N SER A 538 1.92 -3.96 15.61
CA SER A 538 2.72 -4.26 14.41
C SER A 538 2.71 -5.76 14.09
N ARG A 539 3.11 -6.14 12.87
CA ARG A 539 3.24 -7.55 12.45
C ARG A 539 4.28 -8.28 13.27
N GLU A 540 5.41 -7.65 13.57
CA GLU A 540 6.44 -8.19 14.46
C GLU A 540 5.86 -8.43 15.87
N GLN A 541 5.12 -7.46 16.44
CA GLN A 541 4.44 -7.62 17.74
C GLN A 541 3.46 -8.80 17.75
N ALA A 542 2.70 -8.98 16.67
CA ALA A 542 1.79 -10.12 16.54
C ALA A 542 2.54 -11.46 16.48
N LEU A 543 3.62 -11.53 15.72
CA LEU A 543 4.42 -12.75 15.55
C LEU A 543 5.14 -13.13 16.85
N ILE A 544 5.74 -12.18 17.58
CA ILE A 544 6.40 -12.51 18.85
C ILE A 544 5.40 -12.98 19.92
N MET A 545 4.20 -12.41 19.95
CA MET A 545 3.14 -12.89 20.85
C MET A 545 2.72 -14.32 20.48
N ALA A 546 2.64 -14.64 19.19
CA ALA A 546 2.38 -16.01 18.73
C ALA A 546 3.51 -16.97 19.13
N VAL A 547 4.78 -16.58 18.99
CA VAL A 547 5.93 -17.41 19.43
C VAL A 547 5.91 -17.64 20.93
N ARG A 548 5.69 -16.58 21.74
CA ARG A 548 5.60 -16.72 23.20
C ARG A 548 4.48 -17.66 23.59
N MET A 549 3.33 -17.58 22.92
CA MET A 549 2.24 -18.51 23.15
C MET A 549 2.67 -19.94 22.85
N PHE A 550 3.28 -20.20 21.69
CA PHE A 550 3.80 -21.52 21.32
C PHE A 550 4.80 -22.08 22.34
N GLN A 551 5.65 -21.24 22.93
CA GLN A 551 6.68 -21.66 23.87
C GLN A 551 6.16 -21.86 25.31
N LYS A 552 5.08 -21.17 25.70
CA LYS A 552 4.65 -21.09 27.11
C LYS A 552 3.34 -21.82 27.40
N LEU A 553 2.51 -22.05 26.39
CA LEU A 553 1.20 -22.69 26.48
C LEU A 553 1.13 -23.87 25.52
#